data_AF-A0A0V0YP84-F1
#
_entry.id   AF-A0A0V0YP84-F1
#
_cell.length_a   1.000
_cell.length_b   1.000
_cell.length_c   1.000
_cell.angle_alpha   90.00
_cell.angle_beta   90.00
_cell.angle_gamma   90.00
#
_symmetry.space_group_name_H-M   'P 1'
#
loop_
_entity.id
_entity.type
_entity.pdbx_description
1 polymer ?
#
loop_
_entity_poly.entity_id
_entity_poly.type
_entity_poly.pdbx_seq_one_letter_code
_entity_poly.pdbx_strand_id
1 'polypeptide(L)'
;LVISPMAAFLSKHFTCAKKLSISRISAIRSVCQSASEVLFHESNGKLLVTLNRPNALNALNVNMAKIMFEKLKKTNTDNSTKMVILKGAGGKAFCAGGDIRALALSIKNNDGLVEEFFREEYKLNYLIGTFRVPFVSLIDGIVMGGGVGLSVHGTFRVATERTVFAMPETAIGFN
;
A
#
# COMPACT_ATOMS: atom_id res chain seq x y z
N LEU A 1 -24.11 31.95 49.68
CA LEU A 1 -24.82 33.03 48.97
C LEU A 1 -23.83 33.61 47.94
N VAL A 2 -23.91 33.22 46.67
CA VAL A 2 -24.61 33.95 45.58
C VAL A 2 -23.60 34.73 44.70
N ILE A 3 -23.41 34.20 43.47
CA ILE A 3 -23.30 34.89 42.16
C ILE A 3 -22.00 35.66 41.76
N SER A 4 -21.45 35.23 40.60
CA SER A 4 -20.69 35.89 39.48
C SER A 4 -20.57 37.44 39.47
N PRO A 5 -19.67 38.12 38.68
CA PRO A 5 -18.91 37.65 37.50
C PRO A 5 -17.45 38.17 37.34
N MET A 6 -16.59 37.38 36.70
CA MET A 6 -15.24 37.77 36.29
C MET A 6 -15.14 37.89 34.77
N ALA A 7 -16.04 38.68 34.20
CA ALA A 7 -16.01 39.15 32.83
C ALA A 7 -15.77 40.67 32.82
N ALA A 8 -14.91 41.13 31.93
CA ALA A 8 -14.56 42.52 31.64
C ALA A 8 -13.46 43.15 32.52
N PHE A 9 -12.20 42.79 32.24
CA PHE A 9 -11.17 43.82 32.11
C PHE A 9 -10.07 43.33 31.16
N LEU A 10 -9.63 44.21 30.26
CA LEU A 10 -8.61 44.01 29.20
C LEU A 10 -9.11 43.51 27.84
N SER A 11 -10.26 44.03 27.42
CA SER A 11 -10.42 44.57 26.07
C SER A 11 -9.57 45.85 25.95
N LYS A 12 -8.38 45.77 25.33
CA LYS A 12 -7.63 46.96 24.83
C LYS A 12 -6.46 46.69 23.86
N HIS A 13 -6.31 45.49 23.29
CA HIS A 13 -5.33 45.23 22.22
C HIS A 13 -5.94 44.53 20.99
N PHE A 14 -7.12 44.98 20.58
CA PHE A 14 -7.64 44.70 19.24
C PHE A 14 -8.02 46.01 18.57
N THR A 15 -7.10 46.58 17.82
CA THR A 15 -7.39 47.32 16.57
C THR A 15 -6.07 47.68 15.89
N CYS A 16 -6.05 47.56 14.56
CA CYS A 16 -4.96 47.98 13.66
C CYS A 16 -3.91 46.91 13.25
N ALA A 17 -4.35 45.89 12.52
CA ALA A 17 -3.60 45.37 11.35
C ALA A 17 -4.56 44.60 10.41
N LYS A 18 -5.51 45.33 9.81
CA LYS A 18 -6.10 44.95 8.53
C LYS A 18 -5.00 45.07 7.46
N LYS A 19 -5.00 44.13 6.51
CA LYS A 19 -4.11 43.96 5.34
C LYS A 19 -2.85 43.12 5.58
N LEU A 20 -2.99 41.81 5.54
CA LEU A 20 -2.06 40.99 4.76
C LEU A 20 -2.89 40.05 3.87
N SER A 21 -2.53 40.01 2.59
CA SER A 21 -3.30 39.47 1.48
C SER A 21 -3.71 38.00 1.64
N ILE A 22 -4.99 37.73 1.36
CA ILE A 22 -5.65 36.41 1.32
C ILE A 22 -5.07 35.49 0.21
N SER A 23 -4.20 36.01 -0.66
CA SER A 23 -3.64 35.25 -1.80
C SER A 23 -2.49 34.28 -1.47
N ARG A 24 -1.98 34.25 -0.22
CA ARG A 24 -0.83 33.36 0.14
C ARG A 24 -1.19 32.13 0.98
N ILE A 25 -2.42 32.02 1.50
CA ILE A 25 -2.84 30.87 2.33
C ILE A 25 -3.49 29.75 1.49
N SER A 26 -3.89 30.03 0.26
CA SER A 26 -4.49 29.03 -0.66
C SER A 26 -3.48 28.01 -1.19
N ALA A 27 -2.18 28.29 -1.14
CA ALA A 27 -1.15 27.44 -1.77
C ALA A 27 -0.62 26.29 -0.88
N ILE A 28 -0.95 26.25 0.41
CA ILE A 28 -0.53 25.16 1.31
C ILE A 28 -1.61 24.06 1.40
N ARG A 29 -2.79 24.28 0.80
CA ARG A 29 -3.95 23.38 0.92
C ARG A 29 -4.15 22.37 -0.21
N SER A 30 -3.25 22.27 -1.21
CA SER A 30 -3.51 21.43 -2.40
C SER A 30 -2.41 20.43 -2.77
N VAL A 31 -1.58 19.98 -1.84
CA VAL A 31 -0.80 18.74 -2.02
C VAL A 31 -1.02 17.84 -0.82
N CYS A 32 -2.26 17.39 -0.64
CA CYS A 32 -2.52 16.16 0.09
C CYS A 32 -2.11 15.03 -0.87
N GLN A 33 -0.81 14.75 -0.93
CA GLN A 33 -0.29 13.63 -1.69
C GLN A 33 -0.85 12.38 -1.01
N SER A 34 -1.81 11.71 -1.66
CA SER A 34 -2.23 10.39 -1.22
C SER A 34 -0.96 9.55 -1.07
N ALA A 35 -0.70 9.06 0.13
CA ALA A 35 0.49 8.25 0.38
C ALA A 35 0.48 7.07 -0.60
N SER A 36 1.58 6.86 -1.33
CA SER A 36 1.68 5.81 -2.33
C SER A 36 1.39 4.45 -1.70
N GLU A 37 0.54 3.65 -2.36
CA GLU A 37 0.12 2.32 -1.89
C GLU A 37 1.25 1.29 -1.93
N VAL A 38 2.29 1.57 -2.73
CA VAL A 38 3.53 0.80 -2.80
C VAL A 38 4.71 1.77 -2.80
N LEU A 39 5.72 1.48 -1.99
CA LEU A 39 6.95 2.26 -1.89
C LEU A 39 8.11 1.47 -2.50
N PHE A 40 8.98 2.18 -3.21
CA PHE A 40 10.19 1.63 -3.81
C PHE A 40 11.40 2.37 -3.28
N HIS A 41 12.41 1.62 -2.85
CA HIS A 41 13.68 2.18 -2.41
C HIS A 41 14.84 1.38 -3.00
N GLU A 42 15.70 2.06 -3.76
CA GLU A 42 16.86 1.47 -4.41
C GLU A 42 18.14 1.86 -3.69
N SER A 43 18.97 0.87 -3.36
CA SER A 43 20.26 1.13 -2.71
C SER A 43 21.21 -0.04 -2.91
N ASN A 44 22.45 0.25 -3.31
CA ASN A 44 23.54 -0.73 -3.40
C ASN A 44 23.17 -1.99 -4.20
N GLY A 45 22.51 -1.82 -5.35
CA GLY A 45 22.06 -2.92 -6.21
C GLY A 45 20.88 -3.72 -5.64
N LYS A 46 20.14 -3.17 -4.67
CA LYS A 46 18.95 -3.81 -4.09
C LYS A 46 17.74 -2.93 -4.33
N LEU A 47 16.62 -3.54 -4.71
CA LEU A 47 15.31 -2.90 -4.75
C LEU A 47 14.48 -3.39 -3.56
N LEU A 48 14.11 -2.48 -2.66
CA LEU A 48 13.15 -2.73 -1.60
C LEU A 48 11.76 -2.28 -2.05
N VAL A 49 10.83 -3.21 -2.11
CA VAL A 49 9.41 -3.01 -2.40
C VAL A 49 8.65 -3.14 -1.08
N THR A 50 7.89 -2.11 -0.71
CA THR A 50 7.06 -2.11 0.49
C THR A 50 5.59 -1.91 0.15
N LEU A 51 4.75 -2.89 0.46
CA LEU A 51 3.30 -2.75 0.40
C LEU A 51 2.85 -1.81 1.52
N ASN A 52 2.16 -0.73 1.18
CA ASN A 52 1.91 0.40 2.09
C ASN A 52 0.41 0.72 2.19
N ARG A 53 -0.40 -0.31 2.48
CA ARG A 53 -1.82 -0.18 2.85
C ARG A 53 -2.09 -0.86 4.20
N PRO A 54 -1.39 -0.49 5.29
CA PRO A 54 -1.47 -1.23 6.56
C PRO A 54 -2.88 -1.26 7.17
N ASN A 55 -3.68 -0.21 6.95
CA ASN A 55 -5.08 -0.14 7.40
C ASN A 55 -6.00 -1.17 6.72
N ALA A 56 -5.62 -1.63 5.52
CA ALA A 56 -6.31 -2.67 4.76
C ALA A 56 -5.53 -4.00 4.80
N LEU A 57 -4.65 -4.20 5.79
CA LEU A 57 -3.78 -5.38 5.91
C LEU A 57 -2.96 -5.65 4.65
N ASN A 58 -2.56 -4.59 3.96
CA ASN A 58 -1.82 -4.63 2.70
C ASN A 58 -2.52 -5.43 1.60
N ALA A 59 -3.86 -5.46 1.60
CA ALA A 59 -4.64 -6.10 0.53
C ALA A 59 -4.26 -5.54 -0.86
N LEU A 60 -4.02 -6.44 -1.81
CA LEU A 60 -3.60 -6.12 -3.16
C LEU A 60 -4.78 -5.61 -3.99
N ASN A 61 -4.63 -4.46 -4.64
CA ASN A 61 -5.60 -3.94 -5.59
C ASN A 61 -4.97 -3.81 -6.99
N VAL A 62 -5.78 -3.46 -7.99
CA VAL A 62 -5.35 -3.32 -9.40
C VAL A 62 -4.21 -2.31 -9.54
N ASN A 63 -4.30 -1.17 -8.85
CA ASN A 63 -3.31 -0.10 -8.94
C ASN A 63 -1.94 -0.55 -8.42
N MET A 64 -1.92 -1.21 -7.26
CA MET A 64 -0.71 -1.82 -6.71
C MET A 64 -0.12 -2.86 -7.66
N ALA A 65 -0.95 -3.76 -8.21
CA ALA A 65 -0.50 -4.79 -9.14
C ALA A 65 0.19 -4.20 -10.38
N LYS A 66 -0.43 -3.19 -11.00
CA LYS A 66 0.12 -2.47 -12.16
C LYS A 66 1.43 -1.74 -11.83
N ILE A 67 1.45 -0.98 -10.74
CA ILE A 67 2.63 -0.20 -10.32
C ILE A 67 3.81 -1.14 -10.01
N MET A 68 3.55 -2.25 -9.32
CA MET A 68 4.55 -3.28 -9.04
C MET A 68 5.04 -3.94 -10.32
N PHE A 69 4.14 -4.36 -11.20
CA PHE A 69 4.49 -5.00 -12.46
C PHE A 69 5.41 -4.12 -13.30
N GLU A 70 5.05 -2.86 -13.52
CA GLU A 70 5.83 -1.93 -14.32
C GLU A 70 7.22 -1.68 -13.72
N LYS A 71 7.31 -1.53 -12.39
CA LYS A 71 8.60 -1.34 -11.72
C LYS A 71 9.47 -2.59 -11.83
N LEU A 72 8.91 -3.76 -11.48
CA LEU A 72 9.63 -5.03 -11.48
C LEU A 72 10.05 -5.44 -12.89
N LYS A 73 9.23 -5.18 -13.91
CA LYS A 73 9.56 -5.48 -15.30
C LYS A 73 10.81 -4.71 -15.75
N LYS A 74 10.88 -3.42 -15.44
CA LYS A 74 12.06 -2.57 -15.70
C LYS A 74 13.29 -3.09 -14.94
N THR A 75 13.11 -3.44 -13.67
CA THR A 75 14.19 -3.98 -12.84
C THR A 75 14.68 -5.34 -13.34
N ASN A 76 13.82 -6.19 -13.88
CA ASN A 76 14.21 -7.51 -14.38
C ASN A 76 15.20 -7.40 -15.56
N THR A 77 15.03 -6.38 -16.40
CA THR A 77 15.92 -6.06 -17.52
C THR A 77 17.18 -5.29 -17.13
N ASP A 78 17.25 -4.75 -15.90
CA ASP A 78 18.36 -3.93 -15.44
C ASP A 78 19.47 -4.77 -14.77
N ASN A 79 20.69 -4.67 -15.28
CA ASN A 79 21.86 -5.38 -14.74
C ASN A 79 22.43 -4.76 -13.46
N SER A 80 22.00 -3.55 -13.08
CA SER A 80 22.44 -2.86 -11.86
C SER A 80 21.84 -3.49 -10.60
N THR A 81 20.59 -3.96 -10.67
CA THR A 81 19.91 -4.63 -9.56
C THR A 81 20.38 -6.07 -9.44
N LYS A 82 20.79 -6.46 -8.23
CA LYS A 82 21.28 -7.79 -7.86
C LYS A 82 20.29 -8.57 -7.02
N MET A 83 19.30 -7.91 -6.40
CA MET A 83 18.29 -8.55 -5.57
C MET A 83 17.06 -7.65 -5.41
N VAL A 84 15.90 -8.26 -5.27
CA VAL A 84 14.65 -7.59 -4.87
C VAL A 84 14.20 -8.13 -3.52
N ILE A 85 13.74 -7.23 -2.65
CA ILE A 85 13.17 -7.56 -1.34
C ILE A 85 11.75 -7.01 -1.29
N LEU A 86 10.77 -7.85 -0.96
CA LEU A 86 9.39 -7.48 -0.78
C LEU A 86 9.00 -7.59 0.70
N LYS A 87 8.36 -6.56 1.25
CA LYS A 87 7.82 -6.55 2.63
C LYS A 87 6.49 -5.82 2.72
N GLY A 88 5.74 -6.09 3.79
CA GLY A 88 4.56 -5.30 4.17
C GLY A 88 4.91 -4.18 5.17
N ALA A 89 4.20 -3.06 5.09
CA ALA A 89 4.22 -2.02 6.11
C ALA A 89 3.26 -2.35 7.27
N GLY A 90 3.52 -1.79 8.46
CA GLY A 90 2.60 -1.81 9.60
C GLY A 90 2.67 -3.03 10.52
N GLY A 91 3.52 -4.03 10.23
CA GLY A 91 3.87 -5.13 11.17
C GLY A 91 2.76 -6.15 11.49
N LYS A 92 1.52 -5.93 11.04
CA LYS A 92 0.40 -6.87 11.24
C LYS A 92 0.25 -7.88 10.10
N ALA A 93 0.49 -7.44 8.88
CA ALA A 93 0.29 -8.23 7.68
C ALA A 93 1.38 -7.96 6.67
N PHE A 94 1.86 -9.03 6.03
CA PHE A 94 2.61 -8.92 4.80
C PHE A 94 1.65 -8.49 3.68
N CYS A 95 0.63 -9.31 3.42
CA CYS A 95 -0.47 -9.07 2.50
C CYS A 95 -1.60 -10.09 2.78
N ALA A 96 -2.80 -9.60 3.10
CA ALA A 96 -3.95 -10.44 3.45
C ALA A 96 -4.78 -10.93 2.24
N GLY A 97 -4.26 -10.79 1.02
CA GLY A 97 -4.92 -11.24 -0.20
C GLY A 97 -5.31 -10.11 -1.14
N GLY A 98 -6.18 -10.39 -2.10
CA GLY A 98 -6.78 -9.36 -2.95
C GLY A 98 -7.77 -8.48 -2.17
N ASP A 99 -8.05 -7.28 -2.67
CA ASP A 99 -9.06 -6.38 -2.12
C ASP A 99 -10.48 -6.87 -2.45
N ILE A 100 -10.90 -7.98 -1.81
CA ILE A 100 -12.16 -8.68 -2.09
C ILE A 100 -13.38 -7.75 -1.93
N ARG A 101 -13.29 -6.72 -1.06
CA ARG A 101 -14.36 -5.73 -0.92
C ARG A 101 -14.56 -4.94 -2.21
N ALA A 102 -13.47 -4.50 -2.84
CA ALA A 102 -13.54 -3.81 -4.12
C ALA A 102 -14.04 -4.75 -5.24
N LEU A 103 -13.59 -6.00 -5.24
CA LEU A 103 -14.04 -7.01 -6.22
C LEU A 103 -15.53 -7.34 -6.08
N ALA A 104 -16.03 -7.51 -4.86
CA ALA A 104 -17.45 -7.78 -4.61
C ALA A 104 -18.35 -6.62 -5.06
N LEU A 105 -17.90 -5.37 -4.88
CA LEU A 105 -18.61 -4.20 -5.39
C LEU A 105 -18.60 -4.15 -6.92
N SER A 106 -17.46 -4.49 -7.54
CA SER A 106 -17.33 -4.58 -9.00
C SER A 106 -18.30 -5.58 -9.62
N ILE A 107 -18.46 -6.77 -9.02
CA ILE A 107 -19.42 -7.79 -9.49
C ILE A 107 -20.84 -7.22 -9.53
N LYS A 108 -21.23 -6.47 -8.49
CA LYS A 108 -22.55 -5.84 -8.42
C LYS A 108 -22.73 -4.75 -9.47
N ASN A 109 -21.67 -4.01 -9.78
CA ASN A 109 -21.71 -2.89 -10.73
C ASN A 109 -21.45 -3.32 -12.18
N ASN A 110 -20.99 -4.55 -12.41
CA ASN A 110 -20.59 -5.10 -13.70
C ASN A 110 -19.59 -4.20 -14.46
N ASP A 111 -18.58 -3.69 -13.75
CA ASP A 111 -17.64 -2.68 -14.25
C ASP A 111 -16.31 -3.25 -14.79
N GLY A 112 -16.16 -4.59 -14.82
CA GLY A 112 -15.00 -5.28 -15.39
C GLY A 112 -13.73 -5.28 -14.50
N LEU A 113 -13.75 -4.63 -13.33
CA LEU A 113 -12.57 -4.54 -12.46
C LEU A 113 -12.07 -5.91 -11.99
N VAL A 114 -12.96 -6.90 -11.81
CA VAL A 114 -12.57 -8.27 -11.43
C VAL A 114 -11.63 -8.91 -12.45
N GLU A 115 -12.00 -8.85 -13.73
CA GLU A 115 -11.19 -9.44 -14.80
C GLU A 115 -9.84 -8.71 -14.92
N GLU A 116 -9.86 -7.38 -14.80
CA GLU A 116 -8.65 -6.57 -14.80
C GLU A 116 -7.73 -6.92 -13.63
N PHE A 117 -8.29 -7.08 -12.43
CA PHE A 117 -7.52 -7.45 -11.25
C PHE A 117 -6.79 -8.77 -11.42
N PHE A 118 -7.49 -9.84 -11.76
CA PHE A 118 -6.86 -11.16 -11.92
C PHE A 118 -5.85 -11.18 -13.07
N ARG A 119 -6.14 -10.45 -14.16
CA ARG A 119 -5.20 -10.32 -15.28
C ARG A 119 -3.89 -9.67 -14.84
N GLU A 120 -3.95 -8.58 -14.09
CA GLU A 120 -2.74 -7.88 -13.63
C GLU A 120 -2.03 -8.61 -12.49
N GLU A 121 -2.77 -9.23 -11.56
CA GLU A 121 -2.23 -10.06 -10.49
C GLU A 121 -1.47 -11.27 -11.04
N TYR A 122 -2.05 -12.01 -11.99
CA TYR A 122 -1.38 -13.18 -12.56
C TYR A 122 -0.16 -12.83 -13.42
N LYS A 123 -0.18 -11.71 -14.14
CA LYS A 123 1.02 -11.19 -14.81
C LYS A 123 2.14 -10.88 -13.81
N LEU A 124 1.79 -10.26 -12.70
CA LEU A 124 2.73 -9.94 -11.63
C LEU A 124 3.30 -11.21 -10.98
N ASN A 125 2.45 -12.18 -10.65
CA ASN A 125 2.88 -13.45 -10.07
C ASN A 125 3.81 -14.23 -11.02
N TYR A 126 3.48 -14.27 -12.31
CA TYR A 126 4.35 -14.88 -13.33
C TYR A 126 5.71 -14.18 -13.42
N LEU A 127 5.73 -12.85 -13.40
CA LEU A 127 6.98 -12.07 -13.41
C LEU A 127 7.83 -12.36 -12.17
N ILE A 128 7.22 -12.46 -10.98
CA ILE A 128 7.93 -12.82 -9.74
C ILE A 128 8.51 -14.24 -9.85
N GLY A 129 7.74 -15.19 -10.40
CA GLY A 129 8.17 -16.58 -10.60
C GLY A 129 9.31 -16.77 -11.60
N THR A 130 9.46 -15.84 -12.53
CA THR A 130 10.47 -15.89 -13.61
C THR A 130 11.51 -14.79 -13.48
N PHE A 131 11.66 -14.21 -12.28
CA PHE A 131 12.58 -13.10 -12.05
C PHE A 131 14.04 -13.55 -12.18
N ARG A 132 14.87 -12.76 -12.89
CA ARG A 132 16.26 -13.11 -13.22
C ARG A 132 17.20 -13.07 -12.02
N VAL A 133 16.91 -12.19 -11.07
CA VAL A 133 17.71 -12.01 -9.85
C VAL A 133 16.95 -12.50 -8.63
N PRO A 134 17.62 -12.84 -7.51
CA PRO A 134 16.95 -13.28 -6.30
C PRO A 134 15.82 -12.35 -5.87
N PHE A 135 14.62 -12.91 -5.75
CA PHE A 135 13.43 -12.24 -5.21
C PHE A 135 13.14 -12.79 -3.81
N VAL A 136 13.24 -11.93 -2.80
CA VAL A 136 13.12 -12.30 -1.39
C VAL A 136 11.84 -11.69 -0.80
N SER A 137 10.92 -12.52 -0.35
CA SER A 137 9.70 -12.06 0.33
C SER A 137 9.84 -12.24 1.85
N LEU A 138 9.78 -11.13 2.59
CA LEU A 138 9.77 -11.11 4.05
C LEU A 138 8.32 -11.21 4.54
N ILE A 139 7.86 -12.45 4.73
CA ILE A 139 6.45 -12.78 4.98
C ILE A 139 6.09 -12.66 6.47
N ASP A 140 6.37 -11.51 7.06
CA ASP A 140 6.09 -11.17 8.45
C ASP A 140 4.61 -10.76 8.65
N GLY A 141 3.89 -11.48 9.52
CA GLY A 141 2.46 -11.28 9.78
C GLY A 141 1.53 -12.13 8.90
N ILE A 142 0.30 -11.66 8.70
CA ILE A 142 -0.71 -12.34 7.87
C ILE A 142 -0.28 -12.39 6.39
N VAL A 143 -0.37 -13.58 5.81
CA VAL A 143 -0.06 -13.90 4.40
C VAL A 143 -1.18 -14.78 3.86
N MET A 144 -2.05 -14.23 3.01
CA MET A 144 -3.20 -14.97 2.45
C MET A 144 -3.40 -14.64 0.98
N GLY A 145 -3.96 -15.56 0.20
CA GLY A 145 -4.34 -15.38 -1.21
C GLY A 145 -3.34 -14.66 -2.09
N GLY A 146 -3.69 -13.49 -2.61
CA GLY A 146 -2.76 -12.66 -3.39
C GLY A 146 -1.40 -12.42 -2.70
N GLY A 147 -1.35 -12.34 -1.36
CA GLY A 147 -0.09 -12.29 -0.61
C GLY A 147 0.73 -13.58 -0.66
N VAL A 148 0.07 -14.73 -0.76
CA VAL A 148 0.71 -16.01 -1.08
C VAL A 148 1.29 -15.93 -2.49
N GLY A 149 0.54 -15.47 -3.50
CA GLY A 149 1.03 -15.27 -4.87
C GLY A 149 2.27 -14.39 -4.97
N LEU A 150 2.31 -13.27 -4.22
CA LEU A 150 3.47 -12.37 -4.16
C LEU A 150 4.71 -12.96 -3.47
N SER A 151 4.59 -14.11 -2.80
CA SER A 151 5.67 -14.69 -1.99
C SER A 151 6.13 -16.07 -2.46
N VAL A 152 5.21 -17.00 -2.71
CA VAL A 152 5.55 -18.39 -3.02
C VAL A 152 6.36 -18.55 -4.30
N HIS A 153 6.11 -17.70 -5.29
CA HIS A 153 6.81 -17.70 -6.57
C HIS A 153 8.21 -17.06 -6.50
N GLY A 154 8.53 -16.29 -5.46
CA GLY A 154 9.85 -15.68 -5.31
C GLY A 154 10.98 -16.72 -5.20
N THR A 155 12.23 -16.28 -5.17
CA THR A 155 13.36 -17.20 -4.94
C THR A 155 13.41 -17.64 -3.48
N PHE A 156 13.19 -16.70 -2.54
CA PHE A 156 13.27 -16.94 -1.10
C PHE A 156 12.05 -16.39 -0.38
N ARG A 157 11.62 -17.09 0.67
CA ARG A 157 10.60 -16.64 1.62
C ARG A 157 11.19 -16.72 3.02
N VAL A 158 11.08 -15.63 3.78
CA VAL A 158 11.55 -15.56 5.17
C VAL A 158 10.35 -15.38 6.08
N ALA A 159 10.02 -16.41 6.84
CA ALA A 159 8.95 -16.40 7.84
C ALA A 159 9.45 -15.93 9.20
N THR A 160 8.51 -15.50 10.03
CA THR A 160 8.71 -15.05 11.42
C THR A 160 7.73 -15.78 12.34
N GLU A 161 7.86 -15.60 13.65
CA GLU A 161 6.91 -16.12 14.64
C GLU A 161 5.49 -15.55 14.48
N ARG A 162 5.34 -14.43 13.76
CA ARG A 162 4.05 -13.78 13.46
C ARG A 162 3.41 -14.25 12.17
N THR A 163 4.10 -15.09 11.38
CA THR A 163 3.61 -15.51 10.07
C THR A 163 2.36 -16.37 10.21
N VAL A 164 1.24 -15.89 9.69
CA VAL A 164 -0.01 -16.65 9.57
C VAL A 164 -0.29 -16.85 8.09
N PHE A 165 -0.01 -18.05 7.60
CA PHE A 165 -0.14 -18.41 6.20
C PHE A 165 -1.43 -19.20 5.96
N ALA A 166 -2.27 -18.76 5.02
CA ALA A 166 -3.49 -19.48 4.66
C ALA A 166 -3.92 -19.24 3.21
N MET A 167 -4.70 -20.18 2.67
CA MET A 167 -5.43 -20.06 1.40
C MET A 167 -6.93 -20.21 1.69
N PRO A 168 -7.61 -19.14 2.15
CA PRO A 168 -9.02 -19.19 2.55
C PRO A 168 -10.01 -18.99 1.39
N GLU A 169 -9.56 -19.07 0.13
CA GLU A 169 -10.35 -18.81 -1.08
C GLU A 169 -11.60 -19.70 -1.15
N THR A 170 -11.49 -20.96 -0.75
CA THR A 170 -12.62 -21.90 -0.78
C THR A 170 -13.75 -21.50 0.16
N ALA A 171 -13.46 -20.78 1.26
CA ALA A 171 -14.47 -20.29 2.18
C ALA A 171 -15.30 -19.13 1.61
N ILE A 172 -14.80 -18.46 0.56
CA ILE A 172 -15.50 -17.39 -0.16
C ILE A 172 -16.00 -17.84 -1.54
N GLY A 173 -15.93 -19.15 -1.85
CA GLY A 173 -16.36 -19.70 -3.13
C GLY A 173 -15.41 -19.39 -4.30
N PHE A 174 -14.13 -19.15 -4.00
CA PHE A 174 -13.06 -18.89 -4.98
C PHE A 174 -12.01 -20.02 -4.97
N ASN A 175 -11.23 -20.18 -6.04
CA ASN A 175 -10.22 -21.24 -6.21
C ASN A 175 -8.94 -20.67 -6.82
#